data_AF-A0A6H0V5Y2-F1
#
_entry.id   AF-A0A6H0V5Y2-F1
#
_cell.length_a   1.000
_cell.length_b   1.000
_cell.length_c   1.000
_cell.angle_alpha   90.00
_cell.angle_beta   90.00
_cell.angle_gamma   90.00
#
_symmetry.space_group_name_H-M   'P 1'
#
loop_
_entity.id
_entity.type
_entity.pdbx_description
1 polymer ?
#
loop_
_entity_poly.entity_id
_entity_poly.type
_entity_poly.pdbx_seq_one_letter_code
_entity_poly.pdbx_strand_id
1 'polypeptide(L)'
;MNKKIRRLRNISLLTISSFSAFGAFSCSQGSANSQIKYNYDSMKNSQVISLDIARTLKATEDMPYYEFFKDTLKSAQNDYPSVFLARNASQVFITSFMQLLTQLNLTKKGLDKYNDAIYLIDEKVFDYANTNNSRFNFDYLFNKFGDVFGENKALNLENGEIGILGNTKFVSSSNTSYSIFPRTLNELVRYLAPYLAQGVKLFDFYIPDISFVGMNDNVRNWIIKHANKITLLSDGNAQPYKFIRDNYIKWAKNQKVHYTKEQLLDYWNKHKASPGVQLDINYHFFYTLEEKIKIFNLNNSYIEPFNEELRNRGLDWAQLKIHQYPLNPNTINEYLNLPNNNIVEDYLKLNNLYQKSFLDFVIQGKEVYDPNKKNLIFMGSSLFRKNEKTGEWRFATQEYALNEIKSFFAKIEELYPVSEYNYFFKLHPVYDENESKEYINFLLGDLANKAILLNSSIAWENMLTVDYEQIKNNKSILFTENGESKTHLYGIQGTTTVILSTITFLKEALKWNDEQVKNFVDIKNFPLSNTFDIVKRDIHYATPDEAKIANTKQMNSVYEFFVASGSFPAPKEWIDMREFLTRTK
;
A
#
# COMPACT_ATOMS: atom_id res chain seq x y z
N MET A 1 -3.54 -57.36 -15.12
CA MET A 1 -3.50 -58.63 -15.87
C MET A 1 -4.92 -58.97 -16.31
N ASN A 2 -5.09 -59.18 -17.62
CA ASN A 2 -6.30 -59.27 -18.44
C ASN A 2 -7.63 -59.77 -17.83
N LYS A 3 -8.71 -59.01 -18.07
CA LYS A 3 -10.08 -59.54 -18.26
C LYS A 3 -10.72 -58.93 -19.52
N LYS A 4 -10.99 -59.79 -20.50
CA LYS A 4 -11.96 -59.61 -21.59
C LYS A 4 -13.31 -60.18 -21.14
N ILE A 5 -14.42 -59.65 -21.69
CA ILE A 5 -15.68 -60.30 -22.15
C ILE A 5 -16.67 -59.14 -22.49
N ARG A 6 -17.02 -58.87 -23.77
CA ARG A 6 -18.16 -59.38 -24.61
C ARG A 6 -19.54 -59.11 -23.95
N ARG A 7 -20.62 -58.62 -24.58
CA ARG A 7 -21.21 -58.82 -25.94
C ARG A 7 -22.56 -58.05 -26.05
N LEU A 8 -22.99 -57.70 -27.29
CA LEU A 8 -24.37 -57.76 -27.88
C LEU A 8 -25.46 -56.77 -27.34
N ARG A 9 -26.52 -56.34 -28.04
CA ARG A 9 -27.01 -56.21 -29.45
C ARG A 9 -28.42 -55.54 -29.36
N ASN A 10 -28.92 -54.98 -30.48
CA ASN A 10 -30.34 -54.79 -30.89
C ASN A 10 -31.14 -53.57 -30.34
N ILE A 11 -31.62 -52.61 -31.15
CA ILE A 11 -32.73 -52.53 -32.17
C ILE A 11 -34.04 -51.99 -31.56
N SER A 12 -34.54 -50.85 -32.09
CA SER A 12 -35.94 -50.51 -32.50
C SER A 12 -36.20 -48.98 -32.36
N LEU A 13 -36.42 -48.15 -33.39
CA LEU A 13 -37.55 -47.97 -34.36
C LEU A 13 -38.76 -47.15 -33.85
N LEU A 14 -39.08 -46.07 -34.63
CA LEU A 14 -40.37 -45.36 -34.84
C LEU A 14 -40.92 -44.49 -33.68
N THR A 15 -41.57 -43.33 -33.85
CA THR A 15 -42.38 -42.70 -34.94
C THR A 15 -42.52 -41.18 -34.63
N ILE A 16 -42.32 -40.26 -35.58
CA ILE A 16 -43.31 -39.49 -36.40
C ILE A 16 -44.36 -38.64 -35.62
N SER A 17 -44.33 -37.32 -35.84
CA SER A 17 -45.53 -36.53 -36.20
C SER A 17 -45.16 -35.23 -36.94
N SER A 18 -45.49 -35.22 -38.21
CA SER A 18 -45.51 -34.12 -39.18
C SER A 18 -46.75 -33.23 -39.05
N PHE A 19 -46.71 -31.97 -39.51
CA PHE A 19 -47.78 -31.37 -40.32
C PHE A 19 -47.26 -30.22 -41.21
N SER A 20 -47.51 -30.40 -42.51
CA SER A 20 -47.51 -29.48 -43.65
C SER A 20 -48.77 -28.57 -43.59
N ALA A 21 -48.99 -27.48 -44.35
CA ALA A 21 -48.99 -27.33 -45.80
C ALA A 21 -49.47 -25.90 -46.19
N PHE A 22 -48.89 -25.37 -47.27
CA PHE A 22 -49.47 -24.60 -48.40
C PHE A 22 -50.31 -23.31 -48.24
N GLY A 23 -49.90 -22.30 -49.02
CA GLY A 23 -50.73 -21.23 -49.60
C GLY A 23 -49.96 -20.52 -50.74
N ALA A 24 -50.59 -20.38 -51.92
CA ALA A 24 -49.96 -20.12 -53.22
C ALA A 24 -50.16 -18.68 -53.77
N PHE A 25 -49.25 -18.26 -54.66
CA PHE A 25 -49.32 -17.30 -55.80
C PHE A 25 -50.33 -16.11 -55.81
N SER A 26 -49.84 -14.87 -56.02
CA SER A 26 -49.75 -14.20 -57.34
C SER A 26 -49.43 -12.68 -57.27
N CYS A 27 -48.66 -12.21 -58.27
CA CYS A 27 -48.49 -10.84 -58.87
C CYS A 27 -48.23 -9.61 -57.96
N SER A 28 -47.44 -8.58 -58.32
CA SER A 28 -46.52 -8.24 -59.41
C SER A 28 -45.83 -6.90 -59.05
N GLN A 29 -44.52 -6.82 -59.26
CA GLN A 29 -43.66 -5.65 -59.58
C GLN A 29 -43.91 -4.25 -58.96
N GLY A 30 -42.88 -3.70 -58.30
CA GLY A 30 -42.73 -2.25 -58.09
C GLY A 30 -41.71 -1.81 -57.02
N SER A 31 -40.41 -1.98 -57.29
CA SER A 31 -39.25 -1.22 -56.77
C SER A 31 -39.14 -0.80 -55.28
N ALA A 32 -38.13 -1.33 -54.57
CA ALA A 32 -36.99 -0.54 -54.06
C ALA A 32 -36.04 -1.45 -53.26
N ASN A 33 -34.75 -1.40 -53.59
CA ASN A 33 -33.67 -1.99 -52.80
C ASN A 33 -33.70 -1.44 -51.36
N SER A 34 -33.96 -2.28 -50.37
CA SER A 34 -33.46 -2.07 -49.02
C SER A 34 -32.67 -3.29 -48.60
N GLN A 35 -31.37 -3.29 -48.91
CA GLN A 35 -30.41 -4.07 -48.16
C GLN A 35 -30.57 -3.66 -46.69
N ILE A 36 -31.10 -4.57 -45.86
CA ILE A 36 -30.94 -4.48 -44.41
C ILE A 36 -29.43 -4.69 -44.16
N LYS A 37 -28.67 -3.59 -44.23
CA LYS A 37 -27.35 -3.51 -43.64
C LYS A 37 -27.56 -3.59 -42.14
N TYR A 38 -27.32 -4.76 -41.56
CA TYR A 38 -27.05 -4.85 -40.13
C TYR A 38 -25.86 -3.95 -39.84
N ASN A 39 -26.13 -2.81 -39.21
CA ASN A 39 -25.12 -1.82 -38.87
C ASN A 39 -24.33 -2.31 -37.65
N TYR A 40 -23.42 -3.24 -37.89
CA TYR A 40 -22.51 -3.79 -36.87
C TYR A 40 -21.62 -2.69 -36.26
N ASP A 41 -21.33 -1.63 -37.03
CA ASP A 41 -20.52 -0.50 -36.60
C ASP A 41 -21.26 0.44 -35.63
N SER A 42 -22.59 0.59 -35.74
CA SER A 42 -23.35 1.41 -34.78
C SER A 42 -23.50 0.76 -33.41
N MET A 43 -23.55 -0.58 -33.34
CA MET A 43 -23.58 -1.31 -32.05
C MET A 43 -22.21 -1.29 -31.34
N LYS A 44 -21.11 -1.35 -32.10
CA LYS A 44 -19.75 -1.17 -31.57
C LYS A 44 -19.56 0.24 -31.02
N ASN A 45 -20.00 1.27 -31.76
CA ASN A 45 -19.89 2.66 -31.31
C ASN A 45 -20.80 2.96 -30.11
N SER A 46 -22.02 2.43 -30.03
CA SER A 46 -22.91 2.69 -28.89
C SER A 46 -22.44 1.99 -27.59
N GLN A 47 -21.87 0.78 -27.67
CA GLN A 47 -21.27 0.11 -26.52
C GLN A 47 -19.96 0.77 -26.07
N VAL A 48 -19.15 1.24 -27.02
CA VAL A 48 -17.91 2.00 -26.74
C VAL A 48 -18.23 3.33 -26.06
N ILE A 49 -19.24 4.07 -26.54
CA ILE A 49 -19.66 5.35 -25.94
C ILE A 49 -20.28 5.15 -24.55
N SER A 50 -21.04 4.07 -24.31
CA SER A 50 -21.58 3.79 -22.96
C SER A 50 -20.53 3.33 -21.96
N LEU A 51 -19.46 2.66 -22.41
CA LEU A 51 -18.32 2.26 -21.58
C LEU A 51 -17.40 3.45 -21.23
N ASP A 52 -17.27 4.43 -22.13
CA ASP A 52 -16.41 5.60 -21.91
C ASP A 52 -17.04 6.62 -20.93
N ILE A 53 -18.37 6.76 -20.90
CA ILE A 53 -19.09 7.56 -19.86
C ILE A 53 -19.00 6.89 -18.48
N ALA A 54 -18.87 5.56 -18.44
CA ALA A 54 -18.83 4.76 -17.22
C ALA A 54 -17.41 4.57 -16.63
N ARG A 55 -16.41 5.32 -17.10
CA ARG A 55 -15.01 5.28 -16.62
C ARG A 55 -14.46 6.68 -16.38
N THR A 56 -15.26 7.51 -15.71
CA THR A 56 -14.94 8.91 -15.44
C THR A 56 -14.79 9.18 -13.95
N LEU A 57 -14.02 10.22 -13.62
CA LEU A 57 -13.97 10.76 -12.27
C LEU A 57 -15.35 11.31 -11.90
N LYS A 58 -15.91 10.82 -10.80
CA LYS A 58 -17.05 11.45 -10.13
C LYS A 58 -16.60 12.67 -9.32
N ALA A 59 -15.37 12.61 -8.82
CA ALA A 59 -14.79 13.62 -7.96
C ALA A 59 -14.44 14.91 -8.69
N THR A 60 -14.57 16.02 -7.97
CA THR A 60 -14.15 17.35 -8.37
C THR A 60 -12.74 17.66 -7.85
N GLU A 61 -12.08 18.67 -8.44
CA GLU A 61 -10.66 18.95 -8.15
C GLU A 61 -10.38 19.39 -6.70
N ASP A 62 -11.40 19.88 -6.00
CA ASP A 62 -11.38 20.27 -4.59
C ASP A 62 -11.44 19.08 -3.62
N MET A 63 -11.79 17.88 -4.10
CA MET A 63 -11.82 16.69 -3.25
C MET A 63 -10.40 16.19 -2.93
N PRO A 64 -10.09 15.80 -1.67
CA PRO A 64 -8.72 15.52 -1.22
C PRO A 64 -7.90 14.53 -2.06
N TYR A 65 -8.54 13.44 -2.53
CA TYR A 65 -7.87 12.37 -3.30
C TYR A 65 -8.05 12.47 -4.82
N TYR A 66 -8.55 13.61 -5.33
CA TYR A 66 -8.83 13.75 -6.77
C TYR A 66 -7.60 13.46 -7.63
N GLU A 67 -6.44 14.03 -7.26
CA GLU A 67 -5.20 13.85 -8.01
C GLU A 67 -4.65 12.42 -7.95
N PHE A 68 -5.00 11.64 -6.92
CA PHE A 68 -4.64 10.22 -6.79
C PHE A 68 -5.43 9.35 -7.78
N PHE A 69 -6.75 9.54 -7.84
CA PHE A 69 -7.60 8.81 -8.77
C PHE A 69 -7.40 9.26 -10.22
N LYS A 70 -7.18 10.57 -10.45
CA LYS A 70 -6.83 11.11 -11.77
C LYS A 70 -5.53 10.55 -12.30
N ASP A 71 -4.51 10.42 -11.45
CA ASP A 71 -3.24 9.80 -11.84
C ASP A 71 -3.41 8.35 -12.28
N THR A 72 -4.22 7.59 -11.53
CA THR A 72 -4.48 6.17 -11.81
C THR A 72 -5.31 5.98 -13.08
N LEU A 73 -6.33 6.82 -13.28
CA LEU A 73 -7.16 6.81 -14.48
C LEU A 73 -6.32 7.07 -15.75
N LYS A 74 -5.35 7.99 -15.67
CA LYS A 74 -4.42 8.25 -16.78
C LYS A 74 -3.60 7.03 -17.17
N SER A 75 -3.21 6.19 -16.21
CA SER A 75 -2.50 4.93 -16.50
C SER A 75 -3.44 3.88 -17.08
N ALA A 76 -4.66 3.76 -16.56
CA ALA A 76 -5.66 2.84 -17.10
C ALA A 76 -6.10 3.15 -18.54
N GLN A 77 -5.83 4.36 -19.03
CA GLN A 77 -6.28 4.86 -20.34
C GLN A 77 -5.15 5.13 -21.34
N ASN A 78 -3.89 4.92 -20.98
CA ASN A 78 -2.76 5.13 -21.89
C ASN A 78 -2.21 3.81 -22.45
N ASP A 79 -1.18 3.89 -23.30
CA ASP A 79 -0.65 2.74 -24.03
C ASP A 79 0.60 2.14 -23.37
N TYR A 80 0.96 2.61 -22.17
CA TYR A 80 2.22 2.28 -21.51
C TYR A 80 2.00 1.24 -20.40
N PRO A 81 2.89 0.25 -20.26
CA PRO A 81 2.83 -0.63 -19.11
C PRO A 81 3.12 0.15 -17.82
N SER A 82 2.44 -0.23 -16.75
CA SER A 82 2.73 0.27 -15.41
C SER A 82 3.73 -0.63 -14.70
N VAL A 83 4.77 -0.05 -14.10
CA VAL A 83 5.77 -0.76 -13.31
C VAL A 83 5.70 -0.29 -11.86
N PHE A 84 5.18 -1.15 -11.00
CA PHE A 84 5.12 -0.95 -9.55
C PHE A 84 6.35 -1.56 -8.90
N LEU A 85 7.18 -0.73 -8.28
CA LEU A 85 8.27 -1.17 -7.43
C LEU A 85 7.75 -1.22 -5.98
N ALA A 86 7.80 -2.38 -5.34
CA ALA A 86 7.36 -2.49 -3.96
C ALA A 86 8.53 -2.43 -2.98
N ARG A 87 8.21 -2.14 -1.73
CA ARG A 87 9.08 -2.42 -0.59
C ARG A 87 8.21 -2.94 0.54
N ASN A 88 8.78 -3.68 1.47
CA ASN A 88 8.03 -4.25 2.59
C ASN A 88 7.64 -3.17 3.62
N ALA A 89 6.64 -2.37 3.29
CA ALA A 89 6.06 -1.30 4.08
C ALA A 89 4.55 -1.25 3.86
N SER A 90 3.76 -1.13 4.93
CA SER A 90 2.28 -1.20 4.83
C SER A 90 1.72 -0.12 3.92
N GLN A 91 2.17 1.11 4.07
CA GLN A 91 1.70 2.26 3.30
C GLN A 91 1.98 2.11 1.80
N VAL A 92 3.11 1.51 1.43
CA VAL A 92 3.44 1.21 0.03
C VAL A 92 2.49 0.13 -0.52
N PHE A 93 2.22 -0.93 0.23
CA PHE A 93 1.28 -1.96 -0.23
C PHE A 93 -0.14 -1.41 -0.36
N ILE A 94 -0.64 -0.67 0.63
CA ILE A 94 -1.99 -0.09 0.60
C ILE A 94 -2.17 0.78 -0.65
N THR A 95 -1.27 1.74 -0.85
CA THR A 95 -1.34 2.68 -1.98
C THR A 95 -1.18 2.00 -3.33
N SER A 96 -0.14 1.18 -3.48
CA SER A 96 0.14 0.52 -4.74
C SER A 96 -0.96 -0.48 -5.12
N PHE A 97 -1.55 -1.22 -4.17
CA PHE A 97 -2.66 -2.12 -4.46
C PHE A 97 -3.93 -1.38 -4.84
N MET A 98 -4.24 -0.25 -4.20
CA MET A 98 -5.38 0.57 -4.63
C MET A 98 -5.19 1.07 -6.06
N GLN A 99 -4.00 1.56 -6.44
CA GLN A 99 -3.74 2.02 -7.80
C GLN A 99 -3.72 0.88 -8.81
N LEU A 100 -3.03 -0.23 -8.50
CA LEU A 100 -2.95 -1.43 -9.33
C LEU A 100 -4.33 -1.99 -9.65
N LEU A 101 -5.16 -2.24 -8.63
CA LEU A 101 -6.48 -2.83 -8.81
C LEU A 101 -7.44 -1.87 -9.52
N THR A 102 -7.30 -0.56 -9.25
CA THR A 102 -8.07 0.46 -9.96
C THR A 102 -7.68 0.50 -11.43
N GLN A 103 -6.38 0.46 -11.76
CA GLN A 103 -5.90 0.38 -13.13
C GLN A 103 -6.45 -0.86 -13.83
N LEU A 104 -6.22 -2.05 -13.28
CA LEU A 104 -6.64 -3.33 -13.89
C LEU A 104 -8.15 -3.38 -14.17
N ASN A 105 -8.99 -2.92 -13.23
CA ASN A 105 -10.43 -2.92 -13.44
C ASN A 105 -10.91 -1.84 -14.44
N LEU A 106 -10.10 -0.80 -14.70
CA LEU A 106 -10.43 0.29 -15.62
C LEU A 106 -9.80 0.13 -17.01
N THR A 107 -8.75 -0.69 -17.17
CA THR A 107 -8.10 -0.94 -18.45
C THR A 107 -9.12 -1.49 -19.46
N LYS A 108 -9.05 -1.04 -20.71
CA LYS A 108 -9.95 -1.48 -21.80
C LYS A 108 -9.26 -2.59 -22.59
N LYS A 109 -9.78 -3.81 -22.49
CA LYS A 109 -9.30 -4.94 -23.31
C LYS A 109 -9.43 -4.62 -24.80
N GLY A 110 -8.34 -4.82 -25.55
CA GLY A 110 -8.36 -4.84 -27.02
C GLY A 110 -8.18 -3.50 -27.74
N LEU A 111 -7.83 -2.41 -27.04
CA LEU A 111 -7.37 -1.17 -27.69
C LEU A 111 -5.85 -1.09 -27.75
N ASP A 112 -5.16 -1.43 -26.66
CA ASP A 112 -3.70 -1.30 -26.55
C ASP A 112 -3.06 -2.56 -25.95
N LYS A 113 -2.02 -3.05 -26.61
CA LYS A 113 -1.43 -4.38 -26.39
C LYS A 113 -0.44 -4.47 -25.23
N TYR A 114 -0.15 -3.36 -24.54
CA TYR A 114 0.87 -3.31 -23.48
C TYR A 114 0.48 -2.49 -22.24
N ASN A 115 -0.79 -2.12 -22.06
CA ASN A 115 -1.26 -1.48 -20.81
C ASN A 115 -1.44 -2.53 -19.70
N ASP A 116 -0.36 -3.26 -19.45
CA ASP A 116 -0.25 -4.29 -18.44
C ASP A 116 0.32 -3.71 -17.14
N ALA A 117 0.08 -4.37 -16.01
CA ALA A 117 0.65 -4.00 -14.73
C ALA A 117 1.73 -5.00 -14.29
N ILE A 118 2.96 -4.52 -14.16
CA ILE A 118 4.11 -5.28 -13.68
C ILE A 118 4.37 -4.88 -12.22
N TYR A 119 4.33 -5.82 -11.29
CA TYR A 119 4.56 -5.57 -9.87
C TYR A 119 5.81 -6.32 -9.39
N LEU A 120 6.86 -5.57 -9.03
CA LEU A 120 8.10 -6.13 -8.48
C LEU A 120 8.04 -6.13 -6.96
N ILE A 121 8.20 -7.29 -6.33
CA ILE A 121 8.01 -7.49 -4.89
C ILE A 121 9.12 -8.36 -4.29
N ASP A 122 9.44 -8.21 -3.01
CA ASP A 122 10.44 -9.05 -2.33
C ASP A 122 10.08 -10.54 -2.46
N GLU A 123 11.02 -11.38 -2.92
CA GLU A 123 10.82 -12.83 -3.11
C GLU A 123 10.41 -13.53 -1.79
N LYS A 124 10.78 -12.97 -0.64
CA LYS A 124 10.35 -13.49 0.67
C LYS A 124 8.90 -13.16 1.02
N VAL A 125 8.31 -12.17 0.36
CA VAL A 125 6.89 -11.78 0.56
C VAL A 125 5.98 -12.53 -0.40
N PHE A 126 6.48 -12.79 -1.62
CA PHE A 126 5.79 -13.58 -2.63
C PHE A 126 6.80 -14.39 -3.45
N ASP A 127 6.61 -15.71 -3.48
CA ASP A 127 7.35 -16.62 -4.35
C ASP A 127 6.42 -17.11 -5.46
N TYR A 128 6.70 -16.66 -6.69
CA TYR A 128 5.95 -17.03 -7.88
C TYR A 128 5.94 -18.56 -8.12
N ALA A 129 6.95 -19.30 -7.64
CA ALA A 129 6.99 -20.75 -7.75
C ALA A 129 6.16 -21.48 -6.66
N ASN A 130 5.79 -20.79 -5.58
CA ASN A 130 5.04 -21.35 -4.44
C ASN A 130 4.13 -20.31 -3.79
N THR A 131 3.01 -20.05 -4.46
CA THR A 131 2.05 -19.00 -4.09
C THR A 131 1.32 -19.29 -2.77
N ASN A 132 1.20 -20.56 -2.37
CA ASN A 132 0.51 -21.01 -1.15
C ASN A 132 1.07 -20.43 0.16
N ASN A 133 2.33 -20.03 0.19
CA ASN A 133 2.99 -19.47 1.38
C ASN A 133 3.14 -17.95 1.33
N SER A 134 2.47 -17.27 0.40
CA SER A 134 2.63 -15.83 0.18
C SER A 134 1.76 -15.00 1.12
N ARG A 135 2.25 -13.81 1.47
CA ARG A 135 1.51 -12.86 2.33
C ARG A 135 0.18 -12.39 1.69
N PHE A 136 0.18 -12.27 0.36
CA PHE A 136 -0.94 -11.76 -0.44
C PHE A 136 -1.42 -12.84 -1.41
N ASN A 137 -2.71 -12.83 -1.71
CA ASN A 137 -3.35 -13.76 -2.63
C ASN A 137 -3.27 -13.25 -4.08
N PHE A 138 -2.08 -13.33 -4.69
CA PHE A 138 -1.91 -12.98 -6.10
C PHE A 138 -2.53 -14.00 -7.05
N ASP A 139 -2.74 -15.25 -6.63
CA ASP A 139 -3.45 -16.27 -7.42
C ASP A 139 -4.87 -15.83 -7.78
N TYR A 140 -5.55 -15.13 -6.86
CA TYR A 140 -6.83 -14.51 -7.16
C TYR A 140 -6.74 -13.52 -8.35
N LEU A 141 -5.69 -12.70 -8.39
CA LEU A 141 -5.51 -11.74 -9.48
C LEU A 141 -5.13 -12.42 -10.79
N PHE A 142 -4.24 -13.42 -10.77
CA PHE A 142 -3.91 -14.20 -11.96
C PHE A 142 -5.14 -14.89 -12.55
N ASN A 143 -6.01 -15.45 -11.72
CA ASN A 143 -7.25 -16.07 -12.19
C ASN A 143 -8.25 -15.08 -12.80
N LYS A 144 -8.28 -13.84 -12.30
CA LYS A 144 -9.23 -12.81 -12.75
C LYS A 144 -8.73 -12.02 -13.97
N PHE A 145 -7.47 -11.62 -13.96
CA PHE A 145 -6.86 -10.69 -14.93
C PHE A 145 -5.86 -11.38 -15.87
N GLY A 146 -5.51 -12.64 -15.61
CA GLY A 146 -4.53 -13.38 -16.39
C GLY A 146 -3.09 -12.94 -16.15
N ASP A 147 -2.18 -13.92 -16.16
CA ASP A 147 -0.76 -13.65 -16.05
C ASP A 147 -0.15 -13.23 -17.39
N VAL A 148 0.64 -12.15 -17.35
CA VAL A 148 1.39 -11.63 -18.50
C VAL A 148 2.60 -12.51 -18.84
N PHE A 149 3.18 -13.22 -17.87
CA PHE A 149 4.31 -14.11 -18.11
C PHE A 149 3.80 -15.54 -18.26
N GLY A 150 3.61 -16.00 -19.51
CA GLY A 150 3.22 -17.38 -19.78
C GLY A 150 4.33 -18.39 -19.44
N GLU A 151 4.04 -19.69 -19.51
CA GLU A 151 4.96 -20.80 -19.15
C GLU A 151 6.36 -20.72 -19.82
N ASN A 152 6.45 -20.08 -21.00
CA ASN A 152 7.69 -19.92 -21.76
C ASN A 152 8.45 -18.61 -21.47
N LYS A 153 8.10 -17.87 -20.42
CA LYS A 153 8.63 -16.51 -20.11
C LYS A 153 8.33 -15.46 -21.17
N ALA A 154 7.46 -15.78 -22.13
CA ALA A 154 7.00 -14.87 -23.17
C ALA A 154 5.78 -14.08 -22.68
N LEU A 155 5.58 -12.89 -23.24
CA LEU A 155 4.42 -12.06 -22.94
C LEU A 155 3.13 -12.72 -23.49
N ASN A 156 2.16 -12.93 -22.61
CA ASN A 156 0.81 -13.38 -22.93
C ASN A 156 -0.09 -12.18 -23.23
N LEU A 157 0.12 -11.53 -24.37
CA LEU A 157 -0.57 -10.28 -24.73
C LEU A 157 -2.07 -10.42 -25.00
N GLU A 158 -2.56 -11.65 -25.18
CA GLU A 158 -3.98 -11.89 -25.48
C GLU A 158 -4.84 -11.94 -24.22
N ASN A 159 -4.31 -12.52 -23.14
CA ASN A 159 -5.11 -12.85 -21.96
C ASN A 159 -4.50 -12.37 -20.65
N GLY A 160 -3.22 -11.96 -20.63
CA GLY A 160 -2.55 -11.50 -19.43
C GLY A 160 -2.64 -9.99 -19.26
N GLU A 161 -2.87 -9.52 -18.03
CA GLU A 161 -2.92 -8.09 -17.70
C GLU A 161 -2.05 -7.76 -16.48
N ILE A 162 -1.69 -8.75 -15.65
CA ILE A 162 -0.84 -8.57 -14.46
C ILE A 162 0.35 -9.52 -14.48
N GLY A 163 1.53 -9.02 -14.11
CA GLY A 163 2.73 -9.83 -13.90
C GLY A 163 3.39 -9.50 -12.56
N ILE A 164 3.48 -10.48 -11.65
CA ILE A 164 4.12 -10.30 -10.34
C ILE A 164 5.48 -10.97 -10.32
N LEU A 165 6.55 -10.25 -10.03
CA LEU A 165 7.91 -10.76 -10.10
C LEU A 165 8.68 -10.54 -8.80
N GLY A 166 9.07 -11.65 -8.16
CA GLY A 166 10.03 -11.65 -7.06
C GLY A 166 11.48 -11.89 -7.48
N ASN A 167 11.71 -12.38 -8.71
CA ASN A 167 13.03 -12.77 -9.16
C ASN A 167 13.14 -12.73 -10.69
N THR A 168 14.29 -12.28 -11.20
CA THR A 168 14.56 -12.23 -12.65
C THR A 168 14.52 -13.60 -13.36
N LYS A 169 14.57 -14.72 -12.63
CA LYS A 169 14.53 -16.08 -13.21
C LYS A 169 13.22 -16.40 -13.93
N PHE A 170 12.15 -15.72 -13.58
CA PHE A 170 10.82 -15.91 -14.18
C PHE A 170 10.68 -15.22 -15.56
N VAL A 171 11.56 -14.26 -15.87
CA VAL A 171 11.52 -13.49 -17.13
C VAL A 171 12.84 -13.50 -17.90
N SER A 172 13.88 -14.09 -17.34
CA SER A 172 15.21 -14.17 -17.94
C SER A 172 15.95 -15.45 -17.51
N SER A 173 17.16 -15.66 -18.02
CA SER A 173 18.06 -16.73 -17.57
C SER A 173 18.84 -16.39 -16.29
N SER A 174 18.69 -15.17 -15.76
CA SER A 174 19.36 -14.72 -14.53
C SER A 174 18.59 -15.12 -13.29
N ASN A 175 19.29 -15.41 -12.20
CA ASN A 175 18.68 -15.60 -10.88
C ASN A 175 19.11 -14.45 -9.97
N THR A 176 18.26 -13.43 -9.86
CA THR A 176 18.49 -12.25 -9.02
C THR A 176 17.18 -11.88 -8.38
N SER A 177 17.11 -12.05 -7.06
CA SER A 177 15.94 -11.74 -6.24
C SER A 177 15.74 -10.24 -6.12
N TYR A 178 14.49 -9.81 -6.24
CA TYR A 178 14.07 -8.47 -5.88
C TYR A 178 14.09 -8.30 -4.35
N SER A 179 14.39 -7.10 -3.87
CA SER A 179 14.34 -6.77 -2.45
C SER A 179 13.46 -5.53 -2.18
N ILE A 180 14.06 -4.34 -2.26
CA ILE A 180 13.43 -3.05 -1.96
C ILE A 180 13.31 -2.18 -3.23
N PHE A 181 14.25 -2.37 -4.15
CA PHE A 181 14.33 -1.77 -5.48
C PHE A 181 15.48 -2.45 -6.25
N PRO A 182 15.52 -2.33 -7.59
CA PRO A 182 16.62 -2.87 -8.39
C PRO A 182 17.96 -2.22 -8.02
N ARG A 183 18.95 -3.02 -7.65
CA ARG A 183 20.27 -2.56 -7.18
C ARG A 183 21.22 -2.23 -8.31
N THR A 184 20.98 -2.76 -9.51
CA THR A 184 21.80 -2.51 -10.70
C THR A 184 20.92 -2.24 -11.91
N LEU A 185 21.47 -1.53 -12.90
CA LEU A 185 20.75 -1.28 -14.16
C LEU A 185 20.40 -2.59 -14.88
N ASN A 186 21.33 -3.55 -14.88
CA ASN A 186 21.13 -4.85 -15.52
C ASN A 186 19.98 -5.64 -14.87
N GLU A 187 19.83 -5.56 -13.55
CA GLU A 187 18.69 -6.16 -12.85
C GLU A 187 17.36 -5.57 -13.32
N LEU A 188 17.22 -4.23 -13.34
CA LEU A 188 15.99 -3.57 -13.81
C LEU A 188 15.68 -3.91 -15.27
N VAL A 189 16.69 -3.83 -16.15
CA VAL A 189 16.54 -4.15 -17.57
C VAL A 189 16.11 -5.62 -17.77
N ARG A 190 16.57 -6.55 -16.93
CA ARG A 190 16.15 -7.96 -16.97
C ARG A 190 14.69 -8.14 -16.57
N TYR A 191 14.21 -7.45 -15.54
CA TYR A 191 12.80 -7.47 -15.16
C TYR A 191 11.89 -7.01 -16.31
N LEU A 192 12.35 -6.01 -17.07
CA LEU A 192 11.58 -5.41 -18.17
C LEU A 192 11.94 -5.95 -19.56
N ALA A 193 12.87 -6.92 -19.64
CA ALA A 193 13.38 -7.43 -20.90
C ALA A 193 12.29 -7.93 -21.86
N PRO A 194 11.23 -8.64 -21.41
CA PRO A 194 10.15 -9.06 -22.30
C PRO A 194 9.48 -7.89 -23.04
N TYR A 195 9.28 -6.75 -22.39
CA TYR A 195 8.65 -5.56 -22.98
C TYR A 195 9.64 -4.79 -23.86
N LEU A 196 10.89 -4.64 -23.42
CA LEU A 196 11.94 -3.97 -24.19
C LEU A 196 12.20 -4.71 -25.52
N ALA A 197 12.14 -6.04 -25.52
CA ALA A 197 12.29 -6.86 -26.72
C ALA A 197 11.16 -6.64 -27.75
N GLN A 198 9.97 -6.23 -27.29
CA GLN A 198 8.85 -5.85 -28.15
C GLN A 198 8.91 -4.38 -28.63
N GLY A 199 9.98 -3.66 -28.28
CA GLY A 199 10.16 -2.27 -28.66
C GLY A 199 9.42 -1.26 -27.78
N VAL A 200 8.90 -1.68 -26.61
CA VAL A 200 8.33 -0.75 -25.62
C VAL A 200 9.44 0.17 -25.11
N LYS A 201 9.21 1.48 -25.20
CA LYS A 201 10.20 2.51 -24.81
C LYS A 201 9.84 3.29 -23.56
N LEU A 202 8.56 3.32 -23.19
CA LEU A 202 8.04 4.14 -22.11
C LEU A 202 7.15 3.31 -21.18
N PHE A 203 7.20 3.65 -19.89
CA PHE A 203 6.45 3.01 -18.81
C PHE A 203 5.91 4.06 -17.85
N ASP A 204 4.81 3.75 -17.18
CA ASP A 204 4.35 4.49 -15.99
C ASP A 204 4.99 3.86 -14.76
N PHE A 205 5.87 4.58 -14.06
CA PHE A 205 6.55 4.03 -12.89
C PHE A 205 5.87 4.44 -11.59
N TYR A 206 5.63 3.47 -10.71
CA TYR A 206 5.15 3.69 -9.34
C TYR A 206 6.25 3.23 -8.37
N ILE A 207 6.86 4.17 -7.65
CA ILE A 207 8.10 3.92 -6.91
C ILE A 207 8.00 4.48 -5.49
N PRO A 208 8.39 3.73 -4.45
CA PRO A 208 8.49 4.27 -3.11
C PRO A 208 9.55 5.37 -3.09
N ASP A 209 9.20 6.53 -2.54
CA ASP A 209 10.05 7.73 -2.49
C ASP A 209 11.49 7.47 -2.01
N ILE A 210 11.65 6.76 -0.89
CA ILE A 210 12.93 6.42 -0.27
C ILE A 210 13.67 5.37 -1.12
N SER A 211 12.95 4.49 -1.81
CA SER A 211 13.55 3.58 -2.78
C SER A 211 14.14 4.36 -3.94
N PHE A 212 13.42 5.35 -4.49
CA PHE A 212 13.91 6.19 -5.58
C PHE A 212 15.15 7.02 -5.19
N VAL A 213 15.16 7.56 -3.97
CA VAL A 213 16.34 8.22 -3.39
C VAL A 213 17.52 7.24 -3.25
N GLY A 214 17.26 6.03 -2.76
CA GLY A 214 18.28 5.01 -2.49
C GLY A 214 18.85 4.30 -3.74
N MET A 215 18.21 4.44 -4.91
CA MET A 215 18.74 3.89 -6.17
C MET A 215 20.08 4.52 -6.55
N ASN A 216 20.93 3.76 -7.25
CA ASN A 216 22.09 4.36 -7.89
C ASN A 216 21.67 5.20 -9.11
N ASP A 217 22.55 6.11 -9.54
CA ASP A 217 22.25 7.06 -10.62
C ASP A 217 21.94 6.37 -11.96
N ASN A 218 22.63 5.29 -12.32
CA ASN A 218 22.38 4.59 -13.58
C ASN A 218 20.98 3.97 -13.64
N VAL A 219 20.51 3.36 -12.54
CA VAL A 219 19.14 2.83 -12.44
C VAL A 219 18.13 3.96 -12.50
N ARG A 220 18.32 5.00 -11.67
CA ARG A 220 17.39 6.13 -11.57
C ARG A 220 17.26 6.88 -12.89
N ASN A 221 18.39 7.17 -13.53
CA ASN A 221 18.39 7.91 -14.79
C ASN A 221 17.84 7.05 -15.93
N TRP A 222 18.01 5.73 -15.91
CA TRP A 222 17.35 4.85 -16.87
C TRP A 222 15.83 4.87 -16.68
N ILE A 223 15.34 4.85 -15.44
CA ILE A 223 13.90 5.00 -15.15
C ILE A 223 13.39 6.34 -15.71
N ILE A 224 14.05 7.46 -15.38
CA ILE A 224 13.68 8.80 -15.89
C ILE A 224 13.63 8.81 -17.43
N LYS A 225 14.61 8.17 -18.08
CA LYS A 225 14.67 8.06 -19.54
C LYS A 225 13.49 7.29 -20.14
N HIS A 226 13.03 6.24 -19.47
CA HIS A 226 11.95 5.37 -19.95
C HIS A 226 10.61 5.68 -19.27
N ALA A 227 10.49 6.79 -18.54
CA ALA A 227 9.26 7.13 -17.85
C ALA A 227 8.34 7.96 -18.75
N ASN A 228 7.11 7.52 -18.99
CA ASN A 228 6.04 8.41 -19.40
C ASN A 228 5.71 9.37 -18.24
N LYS A 229 5.52 8.80 -17.04
CA LYS A 229 5.47 9.49 -15.75
C LYS A 229 6.11 8.65 -14.63
N ILE A 230 6.36 9.30 -13.50
CA ILE A 230 6.81 8.68 -12.24
C ILE A 230 5.87 9.12 -11.13
N THR A 231 5.30 8.16 -10.41
CA THR A 231 4.49 8.38 -9.21
C THR A 231 5.26 7.88 -7.99
N LEU A 232 5.61 8.81 -7.09
CA LEU A 232 6.30 8.52 -5.84
C LEU A 232 5.30 8.20 -4.73
N LEU A 233 5.43 7.00 -4.16
CA LEU A 233 4.59 6.48 -3.09
C LEU A 233 5.27 6.66 -1.73
N SER A 234 4.53 7.18 -0.75
CA SER A 234 5.05 7.40 0.59
C SER A 234 5.17 6.12 1.42
N ASP A 235 6.26 6.01 2.16
CA ASP A 235 6.46 5.09 3.28
C ASP A 235 5.91 5.67 4.61
N GLY A 236 4.77 6.35 4.54
CA GLY A 236 4.11 6.99 5.67
C GLY A 236 4.90 8.15 6.29
N ASN A 237 5.18 8.05 7.59
CA ASN A 237 5.90 9.09 8.31
C ASN A 237 7.40 9.16 7.96
N ALA A 238 7.91 8.21 7.17
CA ALA A 238 9.30 8.24 6.71
C ALA A 238 9.57 9.26 5.60
N GLN A 239 8.56 9.65 4.84
CA GLN A 239 8.69 10.59 3.72
C GLN A 239 9.21 11.98 4.17
N PRO A 240 8.65 12.65 5.20
CA PRO A 240 9.10 14.01 5.54
C PRO A 240 10.53 14.09 6.07
N TYR A 241 11.04 13.03 6.73
CA TYR A 241 12.40 13.10 7.27
C TYR A 241 13.45 12.47 6.35
N LYS A 242 13.18 11.32 5.71
CA LYS A 242 14.17 10.67 4.81
C LYS A 242 14.18 11.25 3.40
N PHE A 243 13.00 11.44 2.81
CA PHE A 243 12.86 11.95 1.44
C PHE A 243 12.94 13.48 1.41
N ILE A 244 12.18 14.17 2.26
CA ILE A 244 12.16 15.64 2.26
C ILE A 244 13.38 16.23 2.97
N ARG A 245 13.51 16.06 4.29
CA ARG A 245 14.54 16.78 5.07
C ARG A 245 15.97 16.31 4.75
N ASP A 246 16.22 15.01 4.87
CA ASP A 246 17.58 14.46 4.81
C ASP A 246 18.13 14.39 3.37
N ASN A 247 17.24 14.39 2.38
CA ASN A 247 17.58 14.33 0.96
C ASN A 247 17.25 15.65 0.23
N TYR A 248 15.97 15.97 0.00
CA TYR A 248 15.59 17.07 -0.88
C TYR A 248 15.97 18.46 -0.36
N ILE A 249 15.64 18.81 0.88
CA ILE A 249 16.01 20.10 1.49
C ILE A 249 17.52 20.26 1.52
N LYS A 250 18.22 19.22 1.96
CA LYS A 250 19.68 19.21 2.01
C LYS A 250 20.29 19.45 0.63
N TRP A 251 19.71 18.87 -0.42
CA TRP A 251 20.13 19.11 -1.80
C TRP A 251 19.81 20.54 -2.26
N ALA A 252 18.57 21.01 -2.06
CA ALA A 252 18.08 22.32 -2.51
C ALA A 252 18.91 23.47 -1.92
N LYS A 253 19.28 23.37 -0.63
CA LYS A 253 20.13 24.35 0.08
C LYS A 253 21.52 24.51 -0.54
N ASN A 254 21.98 23.54 -1.34
CA ASN A 254 23.29 23.56 -1.98
C ASN A 254 23.25 23.95 -3.47
N GLN A 255 22.06 24.24 -4.02
CA GLN A 255 21.93 24.60 -5.43
C GLN A 255 22.11 26.10 -5.64
N LYS A 256 22.90 26.44 -6.67
CA LYS A 256 23.09 27.82 -7.16
C LYS A 256 22.34 28.11 -8.45
N VAL A 257 21.78 27.07 -9.07
CA VAL A 257 21.03 27.15 -10.32
C VAL A 257 19.62 26.63 -10.06
N HIS A 258 18.68 27.20 -10.80
CA HIS A 258 17.29 26.80 -10.82
C HIS A 258 16.80 26.85 -12.27
N TYR A 259 15.78 26.07 -12.58
CA TYR A 259 15.24 25.94 -13.92
C TYR A 259 13.75 26.23 -13.91
N THR A 260 13.30 26.90 -14.95
CA THR A 260 11.87 27.03 -15.27
C THR A 260 11.29 25.67 -15.64
N LYS A 261 9.96 25.57 -15.59
CA LYS A 261 9.24 24.37 -16.00
C LYS A 261 9.59 23.95 -17.43
N GLU A 262 9.67 24.90 -18.35
CA GLU A 262 9.99 24.69 -19.77
C GLU A 262 11.41 24.14 -19.94
N GLN A 263 12.38 24.67 -19.19
CA GLN A 263 13.75 24.16 -19.19
C GLN A 263 13.83 22.73 -18.66
N LEU A 264 13.11 22.41 -17.58
CA LEU A 264 13.07 21.05 -17.04
C LEU A 264 12.45 20.06 -18.04
N LEU A 265 11.40 20.48 -18.76
CA LEU A 265 10.81 19.66 -19.82
C LEU A 265 11.77 19.42 -20.97
N ASP A 266 12.54 20.44 -21.36
CA ASP A 266 13.59 20.28 -22.36
C ASP A 266 14.67 19.29 -21.92
N TYR A 267 15.18 19.39 -20.68
CA TYR A 267 16.11 18.40 -20.11
C TYR A 267 15.53 17.00 -20.08
N TRP A 268 14.27 16.85 -19.67
CA TRP A 268 13.56 15.57 -19.65
C TRP A 268 13.50 14.95 -21.06
N ASN A 269 13.06 15.72 -22.05
CA ASN A 269 12.91 15.24 -23.43
C ASN A 269 14.26 14.96 -24.11
N LYS A 270 15.29 15.78 -23.86
CA LYS A 270 16.65 15.53 -24.35
C LYS A 270 17.24 14.25 -23.76
N HIS A 271 17.03 14.02 -22.46
CA HIS A 271 17.49 12.79 -21.80
C HIS A 271 16.85 11.54 -22.42
N LYS A 272 15.55 11.61 -22.73
CA LYS A 272 14.84 10.55 -23.46
C LYS A 272 15.46 10.23 -24.83
N ALA A 273 15.83 11.26 -25.58
CA ALA A 273 16.38 11.13 -26.93
C ALA A 273 17.89 10.79 -26.97
N SER A 274 18.61 10.92 -25.85
CA SER A 274 20.04 10.63 -25.76
C SER A 274 20.36 9.15 -26.06
N PRO A 275 21.60 8.76 -26.37
CA PRO A 275 21.99 7.35 -26.47
C PRO A 275 22.30 6.68 -25.12
N GLY A 276 22.75 7.44 -24.11
CA GLY A 276 23.20 6.92 -22.81
C GLY A 276 22.17 7.03 -21.68
N VAL A 277 22.57 6.74 -20.44
CA VAL A 277 21.74 6.97 -19.23
C VAL A 277 22.29 8.11 -18.36
N GLN A 278 23.31 8.83 -18.83
CA GLN A 278 23.84 9.98 -18.10
C GLN A 278 22.83 11.13 -18.19
N LEU A 279 22.45 11.69 -17.04
CA LEU A 279 21.57 12.84 -16.95
C LEU A 279 22.44 14.11 -16.81
N ASP A 280 22.11 15.14 -17.59
CA ASP A 280 22.88 16.39 -17.66
C ASP A 280 22.67 17.30 -16.44
N ILE A 281 21.58 17.10 -15.70
CA ILE A 281 21.24 17.84 -14.49
C ILE A 281 21.00 16.89 -13.32
N ASN A 282 20.95 17.44 -12.11
CA ASN A 282 20.59 16.64 -10.95
C ASN A 282 19.09 16.28 -10.99
N TYR A 283 18.75 15.01 -10.81
CA TYR A 283 17.37 14.51 -10.92
C TYR A 283 16.38 15.15 -9.94
N HIS A 284 16.82 15.67 -8.78
CA HIS A 284 15.92 16.28 -7.80
C HIS A 284 15.21 17.51 -8.37
N PHE A 285 15.78 18.17 -9.39
CA PHE A 285 15.09 19.26 -10.09
C PHE A 285 13.77 18.80 -10.72
N PHE A 286 13.64 17.53 -11.12
CA PHE A 286 12.39 17.02 -11.72
C PHE A 286 11.26 16.83 -10.71
N TYR A 287 11.51 16.87 -9.40
CA TYR A 287 10.43 16.77 -8.42
C TYR A 287 9.44 17.95 -8.46
N THR A 288 9.86 19.10 -9.00
CA THR A 288 8.97 20.25 -9.20
C THR A 288 8.17 20.14 -10.50
N LEU A 289 8.42 19.13 -11.34
CA LEU A 289 7.76 18.93 -12.63
C LEU A 289 6.53 18.02 -12.48
N GLU A 290 5.44 18.54 -11.93
CA GLU A 290 4.21 17.79 -11.58
C GLU A 290 3.58 16.98 -12.72
N GLU A 291 3.77 17.41 -13.96
CA GLU A 291 3.26 16.68 -15.13
C GLU A 291 4.08 15.43 -15.48
N LYS A 292 5.26 15.26 -14.87
CA LYS A 292 6.12 14.07 -15.01
C LYS A 292 6.31 13.32 -13.70
N ILE A 293 6.43 14.01 -12.57
CA ILE A 293 6.61 13.40 -11.26
C ILE A 293 5.48 13.82 -10.33
N LYS A 294 4.72 12.83 -9.85
CA LYS A 294 3.70 13.01 -8.81
C LYS A 294 4.19 12.44 -7.50
N ILE A 295 3.85 13.08 -6.39
CA ILE A 295 4.28 12.64 -5.05
C ILE A 295 3.04 12.55 -4.17
N PHE A 296 2.86 11.40 -3.51
CA PHE A 296 1.71 11.17 -2.63
C PHE A 296 2.12 10.80 -1.21
N ASN A 297 1.32 11.24 -0.23
CA ASN A 297 1.38 10.86 1.19
C ASN A 297 -0.02 10.54 1.74
N LEU A 298 -0.11 9.79 2.85
CA LEU A 298 -1.39 9.55 3.53
C LEU A 298 -1.98 10.85 4.07
N ASN A 299 -1.14 11.83 4.43
CA ASN A 299 -1.53 13.15 4.87
C ASN A 299 -0.59 14.16 4.24
N ASN A 300 -1.13 15.09 3.45
CA ASN A 300 -0.33 16.08 2.74
C ASN A 300 -0.20 17.42 3.48
N SER A 301 -0.83 17.62 4.64
CA SER A 301 -0.85 18.92 5.35
C SER A 301 0.55 19.43 5.69
N TYR A 302 1.52 18.52 5.87
CA TYR A 302 2.89 18.86 6.21
C TYR A 302 3.63 19.58 5.08
N ILE A 303 3.11 19.56 3.85
CA ILE A 303 3.76 20.22 2.70
C ILE A 303 3.80 21.74 2.88
N GLU A 304 2.81 22.34 3.52
CA GLU A 304 2.74 23.79 3.65
C GLU A 304 3.84 24.33 4.60
N PRO A 305 4.01 23.83 5.84
CA PRO A 305 5.14 24.21 6.68
C PRO A 305 6.51 23.96 6.02
N PHE A 306 6.63 22.89 5.24
CA PHE A 306 7.85 22.59 4.49
C PHE A 306 8.13 23.65 3.40
N ASN A 307 7.13 23.99 2.59
CA ASN A 307 7.26 24.99 1.53
C ASN A 307 7.51 26.38 2.13
N GLU A 308 6.92 26.69 3.29
CA GLU A 308 7.20 27.91 4.05
C GLU A 308 8.67 27.98 4.48
N GLU A 309 9.27 26.88 4.96
CA GLU A 309 10.71 26.85 5.26
C GLU A 309 11.56 27.19 4.02
N LEU A 310 11.18 26.68 2.85
CA LEU A 310 11.89 27.00 1.61
C LEU A 310 11.74 28.47 1.22
N ARG A 311 10.54 29.05 1.32
CA ARG A 311 10.32 30.48 1.05
C ARG A 311 11.15 31.37 1.96
N ASN A 312 11.15 31.08 3.26
CA ASN A 312 11.92 31.83 4.25
C ASN A 312 13.43 31.77 4.02
N ARG A 313 13.91 30.85 3.18
CA ARG A 313 15.32 30.69 2.78
C ARG A 313 15.59 31.24 1.37
N GLY A 314 14.62 31.85 0.71
CA GLY A 314 14.75 32.32 -0.68
C GLY A 314 14.82 31.18 -1.71
N LEU A 315 14.23 30.02 -1.40
CA LEU A 315 14.22 28.82 -2.25
C LEU A 315 12.83 28.55 -2.83
N ASP A 316 12.08 29.59 -3.22
CA ASP A 316 10.72 29.49 -3.77
C ASP A 316 10.64 28.52 -4.97
N TRP A 317 11.70 28.47 -5.78
CA TRP A 317 11.82 27.58 -6.94
C TRP A 317 11.80 26.08 -6.59
N ALA A 318 12.11 25.72 -5.34
CA ALA A 318 12.22 24.35 -4.87
C ALA A 318 10.95 23.84 -4.17
N GLN A 319 9.84 24.59 -4.22
CA GLN A 319 8.60 24.14 -3.61
C GLN A 319 8.10 22.85 -4.27
N LEU A 320 7.58 21.93 -3.44
CA LEU A 320 6.98 20.69 -3.91
C LEU A 320 5.47 20.72 -3.72
N LYS A 321 4.78 19.95 -4.54
CA LYS A 321 3.38 19.60 -4.31
C LYS A 321 3.28 18.13 -3.96
N ILE A 322 2.67 17.86 -2.81
CA ILE A 322 2.41 16.52 -2.33
C ILE A 322 0.91 16.36 -2.21
N HIS A 323 0.40 15.32 -2.83
CA HIS A 323 -1.02 15.00 -2.87
C HIS A 323 -1.35 13.94 -1.83
N GLN A 324 -2.63 13.84 -1.47
CA GLN A 324 -3.08 12.86 -0.50
C GLN A 324 -3.54 11.56 -1.19
N TYR A 325 -3.34 10.41 -0.54
CA TYR A 325 -4.00 9.14 -0.89
C TYR A 325 -4.92 8.66 0.23
N PRO A 326 -6.00 7.93 -0.08
CA PRO A 326 -6.90 7.38 0.92
C PRO A 326 -6.31 6.11 1.58
N LEU A 327 -6.62 5.92 2.86
CA LEU A 327 -6.31 4.67 3.58
C LEU A 327 -7.43 3.63 3.47
N ASN A 328 -8.67 4.06 3.21
CA ASN A 328 -9.83 3.19 3.09
C ASN A 328 -10.09 2.85 1.61
N PRO A 329 -10.04 1.56 1.20
CA PRO A 329 -10.37 1.16 -0.16
C PRO A 329 -11.80 1.53 -0.59
N ASN A 330 -12.76 1.70 0.34
CA ASN A 330 -14.12 2.11 0.00
C ASN A 330 -14.20 3.51 -0.62
N THR A 331 -13.20 4.37 -0.38
CA THR A 331 -13.11 5.69 -0.99
C THR A 331 -13.03 5.62 -2.52
N ILE A 332 -12.62 4.49 -3.11
CA ILE A 332 -12.64 4.28 -4.57
C ILE A 332 -14.05 4.54 -5.15
N ASN A 333 -15.09 4.06 -4.47
CA ASN A 333 -16.48 4.17 -4.93
C ASN A 333 -17.03 5.61 -4.83
N GLU A 334 -16.40 6.46 -4.01
CA GLU A 334 -16.77 7.87 -3.88
C GLU A 334 -16.21 8.71 -5.03
N TYR A 335 -15.05 8.32 -5.57
CA TYR A 335 -14.29 9.12 -6.53
C TYR A 335 -14.45 8.68 -7.99
N LEU A 336 -14.83 7.41 -8.22
CA LEU A 336 -14.95 6.85 -9.57
C LEU A 336 -16.37 6.41 -9.87
N ASN A 337 -16.84 6.68 -11.08
CA ASN A 337 -18.03 6.04 -11.61
C ASN A 337 -17.65 4.66 -12.12
N LEU A 338 -18.18 3.59 -11.51
CA LEU A 338 -17.78 2.22 -11.78
C LEU A 338 -19.03 1.36 -11.99
N PRO A 339 -19.35 0.96 -13.23
CA PRO A 339 -20.63 0.33 -13.57
C PRO A 339 -20.79 -1.10 -13.04
N ASN A 340 -19.71 -1.76 -12.60
CA ASN A 340 -19.72 -3.12 -12.03
C ASN A 340 -18.63 -3.24 -10.93
N ASN A 341 -18.96 -2.82 -9.71
CA ASN A 341 -18.03 -2.66 -8.59
C ASN A 341 -17.53 -3.99 -8.00
N ASN A 342 -16.28 -4.38 -8.31
CA ASN A 342 -15.56 -5.37 -7.50
C ASN A 342 -14.17 -4.93 -7.03
N ILE A 343 -13.76 -3.67 -7.21
CA ILE A 343 -12.39 -3.22 -6.88
C ILE A 343 -12.10 -3.35 -5.38
N VAL A 344 -13.05 -2.93 -4.53
CA VAL A 344 -12.94 -3.10 -3.07
C VAL A 344 -12.87 -4.57 -2.70
N GLU A 345 -13.72 -5.41 -3.29
CA GLU A 345 -13.70 -6.85 -3.04
C GLU A 345 -12.38 -7.48 -3.50
N ASP A 346 -11.85 -7.07 -4.66
CA ASP A 346 -10.54 -7.52 -5.15
C ASP A 346 -9.43 -7.13 -4.17
N TYR A 347 -9.49 -5.90 -3.63
CA TYR A 347 -8.54 -5.43 -2.62
C TYR A 347 -8.61 -6.29 -1.36
N LEU A 348 -9.83 -6.59 -0.88
CA LEU A 348 -10.03 -7.46 0.27
C LEU A 348 -9.56 -8.89 0.00
N LYS A 349 -9.81 -9.45 -1.18
CA LYS A 349 -9.35 -10.81 -1.55
C LYS A 349 -7.84 -10.89 -1.67
N LEU A 350 -7.20 -9.92 -2.34
CA LEU A 350 -5.74 -9.82 -2.45
C LEU A 350 -5.07 -9.78 -1.06
N ASN A 351 -5.62 -9.00 -0.14
CA ASN A 351 -5.09 -8.86 1.21
C ASN A 351 -5.53 -9.98 2.18
N ASN A 352 -6.22 -11.03 1.71
CA ASN A 352 -6.77 -12.10 2.54
C ASN A 352 -7.73 -11.60 3.65
N LEU A 353 -8.59 -10.63 3.31
CA LEU A 353 -9.55 -9.94 4.21
C LEU A 353 -11.01 -10.19 3.85
N TYR A 354 -11.30 -10.77 2.67
CA TYR A 354 -12.67 -10.95 2.19
C TYR A 354 -13.51 -11.77 3.17
N GLN A 355 -14.71 -11.28 3.49
CA GLN A 355 -15.65 -11.89 4.45
C GLN A 355 -15.08 -12.13 5.86
N LYS A 356 -14.02 -11.41 6.24
CA LYS A 356 -13.46 -11.47 7.61
C LYS A 356 -14.04 -10.39 8.51
N SER A 357 -14.04 -10.69 9.80
CA SER A 357 -14.25 -9.77 10.92
C SER A 357 -12.92 -9.52 11.65
N PHE A 358 -12.88 -8.54 12.55
CA PHE A 358 -11.67 -8.26 13.33
C PHE A 358 -11.19 -9.47 14.15
N LEU A 359 -12.11 -10.26 14.71
CA LEU A 359 -11.77 -11.48 15.46
C LEU A 359 -11.24 -12.63 14.60
N ASP A 360 -11.31 -12.53 13.27
CA ASP A 360 -10.67 -13.50 12.36
C ASP A 360 -9.18 -13.19 12.13
N PHE A 361 -8.71 -12.04 12.64
CA PHE A 361 -7.29 -11.69 12.66
C PHE A 361 -6.58 -12.19 13.91
N VAL A 362 -7.32 -12.69 14.90
CA VAL A 362 -6.75 -13.29 16.11
C VAL A 362 -6.18 -14.66 15.76
N ILE A 363 -4.88 -14.86 15.99
CA ILE A 363 -4.20 -16.13 15.78
C ILE A 363 -4.05 -16.94 17.07
N GLN A 364 -4.14 -16.28 18.24
CA GLN A 364 -4.14 -16.93 19.55
C GLN A 364 -4.87 -16.06 20.58
N GLY A 365 -5.47 -16.68 21.61
CA GLY A 365 -6.10 -15.98 22.73
C GLY A 365 -7.52 -15.54 22.43
N LYS A 366 -8.18 -16.11 21.41
CA LYS A 366 -9.56 -15.74 21.07
C LYS A 366 -10.54 -16.12 22.19
N GLU A 367 -10.23 -17.18 22.93
CA GLU A 367 -11.00 -17.71 24.05
C GLU A 367 -11.02 -16.81 25.29
N VAL A 368 -10.06 -15.88 25.43
CA VAL A 368 -10.04 -14.91 26.54
C VAL A 368 -10.72 -13.58 26.20
N TYR A 369 -11.19 -13.41 24.96
CA TYR A 369 -11.92 -12.22 24.53
C TYR A 369 -13.29 -12.12 25.21
N ASP A 370 -13.60 -10.96 25.78
CA ASP A 370 -14.90 -10.63 26.36
C ASP A 370 -15.53 -9.42 25.63
N PRO A 371 -16.67 -9.59 24.94
CA PRO A 371 -17.32 -8.50 24.21
C PRO A 371 -17.87 -7.37 25.09
N ASN A 372 -17.98 -7.58 26.40
CA ASN A 372 -18.45 -6.54 27.34
C ASN A 372 -17.32 -5.62 27.82
N LYS A 373 -16.06 -5.98 27.53
CA LYS A 373 -14.90 -5.17 27.88
C LYS A 373 -14.55 -4.19 26.76
N LYS A 374 -13.85 -3.12 27.15
CA LYS A 374 -13.15 -2.24 26.20
C LYS A 374 -11.93 -2.96 25.62
N ASN A 375 -11.27 -2.37 24.63
CA ASN A 375 -10.07 -2.97 24.04
C ASN A 375 -8.85 -2.08 24.25
N LEU A 376 -7.71 -2.72 24.42
CA LEU A 376 -6.42 -2.09 24.47
C LEU A 376 -5.51 -2.84 23.47
N ILE A 377 -4.91 -2.13 22.53
CA ILE A 377 -4.12 -2.74 21.45
C ILE A 377 -2.68 -2.25 21.51
N PHE A 378 -1.78 -3.18 21.80
CA PHE A 378 -0.35 -2.93 21.81
C PHE A 378 0.17 -2.91 20.38
N MET A 379 0.77 -1.80 20.00
CA MET A 379 1.45 -1.66 18.71
C MET A 379 2.94 -1.96 18.89
N GLY A 380 3.32 -3.20 18.54
CA GLY A 380 4.68 -3.70 18.71
C GLY A 380 5.66 -3.15 17.66
N SER A 381 6.92 -3.01 18.07
CA SER A 381 8.01 -2.53 17.21
C SER A 381 8.97 -3.63 16.80
N SER A 382 9.81 -3.37 15.80
CA SER A 382 10.94 -4.24 15.44
C SER A 382 12.26 -3.87 16.14
N LEU A 383 12.22 -3.01 17.17
CA LEU A 383 13.42 -2.56 17.90
C LEU A 383 14.11 -3.74 18.60
N PHE A 384 13.32 -4.61 19.22
CA PHE A 384 13.82 -5.71 20.05
C PHE A 384 13.63 -7.08 19.40
N ARG A 385 13.91 -7.19 18.10
CA ARG A 385 13.94 -8.49 17.39
C ARG A 385 15.22 -9.27 17.66
N LYS A 386 15.25 -10.55 17.30
CA LYS A 386 16.47 -11.38 17.33
C LYS A 386 17.62 -10.71 16.56
N ASN A 387 18.84 -10.85 17.06
CA ASN A 387 20.03 -10.40 16.36
C ASN A 387 20.24 -11.28 15.13
N GLU A 388 20.35 -10.69 13.95
CA GLU A 388 20.48 -11.44 12.69
C GLU A 388 21.74 -12.32 12.64
N LYS A 389 22.78 -11.98 13.41
CA LYS A 389 24.04 -12.75 13.47
C LYS A 389 24.02 -13.86 14.52
N THR A 390 23.49 -13.59 15.72
CA THR A 390 23.56 -14.55 16.84
C THR A 390 22.27 -15.36 17.01
N GLY A 391 21.15 -14.92 16.45
CA GLY A 391 19.83 -15.52 16.67
C GLY A 391 19.23 -15.21 18.05
N GLU A 392 19.97 -14.56 18.94
CA GLU A 392 19.50 -14.25 20.29
C GLU A 392 18.55 -13.05 20.31
N TRP A 393 17.56 -13.10 21.19
CA TRP A 393 16.68 -11.95 21.45
C TRP A 393 17.50 -10.78 22.01
N ARG A 394 17.26 -9.56 21.48
CA ARG A 394 17.86 -8.34 22.05
C ARG A 394 17.52 -8.13 23.50
N PHE A 395 16.34 -8.57 23.95
CA PHE A 395 15.97 -8.55 25.36
C PHE A 395 16.90 -9.37 26.25
N ALA A 396 17.52 -10.44 25.74
CA ALA A 396 18.48 -11.22 26.50
C ALA A 396 19.82 -10.48 26.73
N THR A 397 20.12 -9.46 25.92
CA THR A 397 21.36 -8.68 26.00
C THR A 397 21.13 -7.22 26.42
N GLN A 398 19.88 -6.79 26.56
CA GLN A 398 19.47 -5.42 26.88
C GLN A 398 18.51 -5.40 28.07
N GLU A 399 18.99 -5.90 29.21
CA GLU A 399 18.20 -5.99 30.43
C GLU A 399 17.68 -4.62 30.90
N TYR A 400 18.45 -3.54 30.68
CA TYR A 400 18.02 -2.16 30.96
C TYR A 400 16.70 -1.81 30.26
N ALA A 401 16.58 -2.14 28.97
CA ALA A 401 15.39 -1.87 28.18
C ALA A 401 14.24 -2.79 28.61
N LEU A 402 14.52 -4.07 28.86
CA LEU A 402 13.51 -5.02 29.30
C LEU A 402 12.88 -4.60 30.64
N ASN A 403 13.68 -4.12 31.60
CA ASN A 403 13.19 -3.68 32.91
C ASN A 403 12.31 -2.44 32.81
N GLU A 404 12.68 -1.47 31.97
CA GLU A 404 11.83 -0.30 31.69
C GLU A 404 10.51 -0.72 31.04
N ILE A 405 10.55 -1.61 30.04
CA ILE A 405 9.36 -2.07 29.34
C ILE A 405 8.44 -2.88 30.28
N LYS A 406 8.98 -3.71 31.17
CA LYS A 406 8.19 -4.40 32.19
C LYS A 406 7.49 -3.41 33.13
N SER A 407 8.18 -2.34 33.52
CA SER A 407 7.59 -1.27 34.33
C SER A 407 6.47 -0.54 33.58
N PHE A 408 6.66 -0.32 32.28
CA PHE A 408 5.62 0.23 31.39
C PHE A 408 4.37 -0.66 31.37
N PHE A 409 4.52 -1.98 31.15
CA PHE A 409 3.36 -2.89 31.13
C PHE A 409 2.67 -3.01 32.48
N ALA A 410 3.41 -3.03 33.60
CA ALA A 410 2.83 -2.98 34.93
C ALA A 410 1.98 -1.73 35.14
N LYS A 411 2.46 -0.57 34.65
CA LYS A 411 1.69 0.68 34.71
C LYS A 411 0.48 0.68 33.78
N ILE A 412 0.59 0.08 32.61
CA ILE A 412 -0.56 -0.12 31.71
C ILE A 412 -1.64 -0.97 32.37
N GLU A 413 -1.28 -2.04 33.09
CA GLU A 413 -2.26 -2.86 33.82
C GLU A 413 -2.96 -2.07 34.94
N GLU A 414 -2.25 -1.18 35.63
CA GLU A 414 -2.84 -0.25 36.60
C GLU A 414 -3.83 0.72 35.93
N LEU A 415 -3.44 1.34 34.81
CA LEU A 415 -4.25 2.33 34.09
C LEU A 415 -5.41 1.70 33.31
N TYR A 416 -5.30 0.43 32.92
CA TYR A 416 -6.25 -0.26 32.04
C TYR A 416 -6.43 -1.72 32.50
N PRO A 417 -7.04 -1.99 33.67
CA PRO A 417 -7.03 -3.33 34.27
C PRO A 417 -7.71 -4.38 33.39
N VAL A 418 -7.19 -5.62 33.43
CA VAL A 418 -7.67 -6.78 32.67
C VAL A 418 -9.14 -7.16 32.93
N SER A 419 -9.71 -6.68 34.03
CA SER A 419 -11.14 -6.80 34.33
C SER A 419 -12.02 -5.93 33.43
N GLU A 420 -11.48 -4.81 32.92
CA GLU A 420 -12.19 -3.82 32.11
C GLU A 420 -11.77 -3.86 30.63
N TYR A 421 -10.57 -4.37 30.32
CA TYR A 421 -9.98 -4.33 28.98
C TYR A 421 -9.56 -5.71 28.46
N ASN A 422 -9.84 -5.94 27.19
CA ASN A 422 -9.22 -6.98 26.37
C ASN A 422 -7.85 -6.50 25.89
N TYR A 423 -6.82 -7.34 26.03
CA TYR A 423 -5.44 -7.01 25.67
C TYR A 423 -5.04 -7.63 24.35
N PHE A 424 -5.13 -6.85 23.27
CA PHE A 424 -4.68 -7.28 21.95
C PHE A 424 -3.23 -6.88 21.69
N PHE A 425 -2.49 -7.73 20.99
CA PHE A 425 -1.11 -7.48 20.60
C PHE A 425 -0.99 -7.55 19.09
N LYS A 426 -0.67 -6.41 18.47
CA LYS A 426 -0.35 -6.32 17.05
C LYS A 426 1.12 -6.01 16.87
N LEU A 427 1.92 -7.04 16.59
CA LEU A 427 3.37 -6.87 16.43
C LEU A 427 3.75 -6.52 14.99
N HIS A 428 5.02 -6.16 14.83
CA HIS A 428 5.61 -5.85 13.53
C HIS A 428 5.64 -7.10 12.63
N PRO A 429 5.40 -6.99 11.31
CA PRO A 429 5.41 -8.13 10.37
C PRO A 429 6.74 -8.90 10.23
N VAL A 430 7.78 -8.53 10.99
CA VAL A 430 9.06 -9.24 10.99
C VAL A 430 8.97 -10.50 11.85
N TYR A 431 8.05 -10.52 12.81
CA TYR A 431 7.83 -11.64 13.70
C TYR A 431 6.85 -12.62 13.07
N ASP A 432 7.26 -13.88 12.99
CA ASP A 432 6.31 -14.96 12.77
C ASP A 432 5.45 -15.22 14.02
N GLU A 433 4.54 -16.19 13.94
CA GLU A 433 3.65 -16.53 15.04
C GLU A 433 4.39 -16.99 16.30
N ASN A 434 5.43 -17.82 16.17
CA ASN A 434 6.17 -18.35 17.33
C ASN A 434 7.03 -17.27 17.96
N GLU A 435 7.72 -16.47 17.14
CA GLU A 435 8.49 -15.32 17.60
C GLU A 435 7.60 -14.28 18.29
N SER A 436 6.36 -14.11 17.82
CA SER A 436 5.39 -13.21 18.46
C SER A 436 5.04 -13.68 19.87
N LYS A 437 4.85 -14.99 20.09
CA LYS A 437 4.58 -15.57 21.41
C LYS A 437 5.77 -15.42 22.34
N GLU A 438 6.97 -15.76 21.87
CA GLU A 438 8.21 -15.57 22.63
C GLU A 438 8.39 -14.11 23.04
N TYR A 439 8.18 -13.18 22.11
CA TYR A 439 8.28 -11.75 22.37
C TYR A 439 7.32 -11.29 23.47
N ILE A 440 6.04 -11.67 23.38
CA ILE A 440 5.03 -11.31 24.39
C ILE A 440 5.37 -11.91 25.76
N ASN A 441 5.86 -13.16 25.80
CA ASN A 441 6.29 -13.79 27.05
C ASN A 441 7.43 -13.02 27.72
N PHE A 442 8.40 -12.49 26.96
CA PHE A 442 9.45 -11.63 27.53
C PHE A 442 8.87 -10.38 28.19
N LEU A 443 7.88 -9.77 27.55
CA LEU A 443 7.30 -8.50 27.98
C LEU A 443 6.40 -8.64 29.20
N LEU A 444 5.60 -9.71 29.25
CA LEU A 444 4.48 -9.83 30.18
C LEU A 444 4.64 -10.90 31.26
N GLY A 445 5.54 -11.88 31.07
CA GLY A 445 5.59 -13.06 31.95
C GLY A 445 4.25 -13.78 32.01
N ASP A 446 3.74 -14.04 33.22
CA ASP A 446 2.48 -14.77 33.44
C ASP A 446 1.25 -14.11 32.81
N LEU A 447 1.29 -12.78 32.63
CA LEU A 447 0.20 -12.03 31.98
C LEU A 447 0.09 -12.34 30.47
N ALA A 448 1.10 -12.97 29.87
CA ALA A 448 1.04 -13.39 28.47
C ALA A 448 -0.11 -14.37 28.18
N ASN A 449 -0.55 -15.14 29.17
CA ASN A 449 -1.70 -16.03 29.04
C ASN A 449 -3.04 -15.28 28.83
N LYS A 450 -3.08 -13.97 29.08
CA LYS A 450 -4.25 -13.11 28.87
C LYS A 450 -4.17 -12.31 27.56
N ALA A 451 -3.09 -12.48 26.79
CA ALA A 451 -2.86 -11.75 25.55
C ALA A 451 -3.65 -12.34 24.37
N ILE A 452 -4.26 -11.46 23.58
CA ILE A 452 -4.94 -11.78 22.32
C ILE A 452 -4.00 -11.40 21.18
N LEU A 453 -3.37 -12.37 20.54
CA LEU A 453 -2.38 -12.11 19.50
C LEU A 453 -3.06 -11.92 18.14
N LEU A 454 -2.84 -10.76 17.53
CA LEU A 454 -3.29 -10.43 16.18
C LEU A 454 -2.23 -10.82 15.14
N ASN A 455 -2.66 -11.21 13.96
CA ASN A 455 -1.78 -11.60 12.86
C ASN A 455 -0.85 -10.44 12.46
N SER A 456 0.45 -10.58 12.75
CA SER A 456 1.47 -9.58 12.49
C SER A 456 1.64 -9.25 10.99
N SER A 457 1.33 -10.20 10.10
CA SER A 457 1.48 -10.02 8.65
C SER A 457 0.41 -9.10 8.03
N ILE A 458 -0.74 -8.93 8.67
CA ILE A 458 -1.80 -8.04 8.16
C ILE A 458 -1.48 -6.60 8.61
N ALA A 459 -1.61 -5.63 7.69
CA ALA A 459 -1.42 -4.22 8.02
C ALA A 459 -2.50 -3.75 9.02
N TRP A 460 -2.13 -2.87 9.95
CA TRP A 460 -3.08 -2.37 10.95
C TRP A 460 -4.25 -1.63 10.31
N GLU A 461 -3.97 -0.81 9.30
CA GLU A 461 -4.94 -0.02 8.56
C GLU A 461 -5.99 -0.89 7.85
N ASN A 462 -5.59 -2.10 7.43
CA ASN A 462 -6.49 -3.09 6.85
C ASN A 462 -7.43 -3.69 7.91
N MET A 463 -6.92 -3.97 9.12
CA MET A 463 -7.76 -4.44 10.23
C MET A 463 -8.77 -3.35 10.63
N LEU A 464 -8.31 -2.10 10.69
CA LEU A 464 -9.13 -0.93 11.00
C LEU A 464 -10.24 -0.73 9.97
N THR A 465 -9.92 -0.85 8.68
CA THR A 465 -10.89 -0.79 7.57
C THR A 465 -11.97 -1.87 7.70
N VAL A 466 -11.55 -3.12 7.94
CA VAL A 466 -12.49 -4.24 8.06
C VAL A 466 -13.42 -4.05 9.25
N ASP A 467 -12.91 -3.60 10.39
CA ASP A 467 -13.73 -3.37 11.57
C ASP A 467 -14.64 -2.14 11.47
N TYR A 468 -14.16 -1.07 10.83
CA TYR A 468 -14.97 0.11 10.50
C TYR A 468 -16.23 -0.26 9.71
N GLU A 469 -16.10 -1.15 8.71
CA GLU A 469 -17.25 -1.63 7.94
C GLU A 469 -18.23 -2.48 8.76
N GLN A 470 -17.84 -2.96 9.95
CA GLN A 470 -18.73 -3.70 10.84
C GLN A 470 -19.54 -2.80 11.79
N ILE A 471 -19.26 -1.48 11.83
CA ILE A 471 -20.07 -0.52 12.61
C ILE A 471 -21.53 -0.57 12.16
N LYS A 472 -21.76 -0.53 10.83
CA LYS A 472 -23.11 -0.54 10.24
C LYS A 472 -23.94 -1.79 10.56
N ASN A 473 -23.29 -2.87 10.98
CA ASN A 473 -23.91 -4.14 11.35
C ASN A 473 -23.95 -4.37 12.86
N ASN A 474 -23.53 -3.39 13.67
CA ASN A 474 -23.33 -3.52 15.13
C ASN A 474 -22.45 -4.72 15.52
N LYS A 475 -21.38 -4.95 14.74
CA LYS A 475 -20.43 -6.07 14.93
C LYS A 475 -18.99 -5.60 15.07
N SER A 476 -18.75 -4.28 15.09
CA SER A 476 -17.43 -3.71 15.30
C SER A 476 -16.91 -4.06 16.69
N ILE A 477 -15.67 -4.54 16.72
CA ILE A 477 -14.92 -4.79 17.94
C ILE A 477 -14.31 -3.47 18.43
N LEU A 478 -13.77 -2.65 17.51
CA LEU A 478 -12.99 -1.48 17.87
C LEU A 478 -13.85 -0.27 18.26
N PHE A 479 -15.08 -0.20 17.76
CA PHE A 479 -15.98 0.94 17.87
C PHE A 479 -17.36 0.56 18.43
N THR A 480 -18.09 1.55 18.92
CA THR A 480 -19.52 1.43 19.24
C THR A 480 -20.36 1.44 17.95
N GLU A 481 -21.65 1.11 18.07
CA GLU A 481 -22.60 1.21 16.95
C GLU A 481 -22.72 2.63 16.39
N ASN A 482 -22.46 3.64 17.22
CA ASN A 482 -22.45 5.05 16.83
C ASN A 482 -21.09 5.50 16.29
N GLY A 483 -20.13 4.59 16.15
CA GLY A 483 -18.78 4.90 15.69
C GLY A 483 -17.95 5.69 16.70
N GLU A 484 -18.22 5.55 18.01
CA GLU A 484 -17.36 6.05 19.09
C GLU A 484 -16.29 5.02 19.44
N SER A 485 -15.20 5.45 20.08
CA SER A 485 -14.11 4.53 20.46
C SER A 485 -14.53 3.54 21.55
N LYS A 486 -14.26 2.25 21.34
CA LYS A 486 -14.15 1.24 22.43
C LYS A 486 -12.69 0.87 22.74
N THR A 487 -11.74 1.50 22.06
CA THR A 487 -10.37 0.99 21.92
C THR A 487 -9.35 2.06 22.23
N HIS A 488 -8.26 1.71 22.90
CA HIS A 488 -7.08 2.56 22.99
C HIS A 488 -5.86 1.86 22.37
N LEU A 489 -5.05 2.62 21.63
CA LEU A 489 -3.71 2.20 21.23
C LEU A 489 -2.69 2.57 22.31
N TYR A 490 -1.68 1.71 22.45
CA TYR A 490 -0.52 1.97 23.30
C TYR A 490 0.73 1.29 22.72
N GLY A 491 1.91 1.73 23.15
CA GLY A 491 3.17 1.15 22.69
C GLY A 491 4.38 1.87 23.25
N ILE A 492 5.57 1.40 22.86
CA ILE A 492 6.85 1.96 23.34
C ILE A 492 7.63 2.71 22.25
N GLN A 493 7.03 2.86 21.06
CA GLN A 493 7.63 3.56 19.93
C GLN A 493 6.65 4.56 19.33
N GLY A 494 6.68 5.81 19.82
CA GLY A 494 5.89 6.92 19.29
C GLY A 494 6.21 7.31 17.83
N THR A 495 7.36 6.88 17.31
CA THR A 495 7.79 7.13 15.92
C THR A 495 7.17 6.19 14.88
N THR A 496 6.21 5.34 15.28
CA THR A 496 5.54 4.43 14.34
C THR A 496 4.55 5.15 13.43
N THR A 497 4.55 4.82 12.14
CA THR A 497 3.56 5.35 11.17
C THR A 497 2.12 5.02 11.59
N VAL A 498 1.90 3.94 12.34
CA VAL A 498 0.57 3.52 12.82
C VAL A 498 -0.20 4.64 13.53
N ILE A 499 0.49 5.46 14.32
CA ILE A 499 -0.16 6.56 15.05
C ILE A 499 -0.72 7.56 14.03
N LEU A 500 0.12 8.01 13.09
CA LEU A 500 -0.26 8.97 12.06
C LEU A 500 -1.34 8.39 11.11
N SER A 501 -1.21 7.14 10.68
CA SER A 501 -2.20 6.49 9.80
C SER A 501 -3.54 6.28 10.50
N THR A 502 -3.54 5.94 11.79
CA THR A 502 -4.78 5.82 12.57
C THR A 502 -5.44 7.18 12.76
N ILE A 503 -4.70 8.22 13.16
CA ILE A 503 -5.23 9.59 13.28
C ILE A 503 -5.86 10.04 11.96
N THR A 504 -5.15 9.82 10.85
CA THR A 504 -5.62 10.18 9.51
C THR A 504 -6.90 9.42 9.16
N PHE A 505 -6.91 8.09 9.32
CA PHE A 505 -8.09 7.27 9.07
C PHE A 505 -9.31 7.72 9.88
N LEU A 506 -9.15 7.98 11.18
CA LEU A 506 -10.27 8.38 12.06
C LEU A 506 -10.86 9.74 11.64
N LYS A 507 -10.00 10.70 11.29
CA LYS A 507 -10.43 12.01 10.79
C LYS A 507 -11.14 11.90 9.43
N GLU A 508 -10.71 10.97 8.59
CA GLU A 508 -11.22 10.83 7.23
C GLU A 508 -12.50 10.02 7.16
N ALA A 509 -12.50 8.81 7.74
CA ALA A 509 -13.60 7.87 7.67
C ALA A 509 -14.72 8.19 8.67
N LEU A 510 -14.36 8.56 9.91
CA LEU A 510 -15.33 8.83 10.98
C LEU A 510 -15.57 10.33 11.23
N LYS A 511 -14.84 11.21 10.53
CA LYS A 511 -14.93 12.68 10.69
C LYS A 511 -14.69 13.14 12.14
N TRP A 512 -13.88 12.39 12.88
CA TRP A 512 -13.56 12.72 14.27
C TRP A 512 -12.69 13.99 14.35
N ASN A 513 -12.95 14.81 15.37
CA ASN A 513 -12.07 15.92 15.74
C ASN A 513 -10.88 15.44 16.60
N ASP A 514 -9.96 16.34 16.93
CA ASP A 514 -8.74 16.00 17.70
C ASP A 514 -9.03 15.41 19.09
N GLU A 515 -10.10 15.84 19.76
CA GLU A 515 -10.48 15.32 21.08
C GLU A 515 -11.01 13.88 20.96
N GLN A 516 -11.87 13.61 19.98
CA GLN A 516 -12.38 12.27 19.70
C GLN A 516 -11.25 11.32 19.29
N VAL A 517 -10.29 11.78 18.48
CA VAL A 517 -9.10 11.00 18.11
C VAL A 517 -8.30 10.57 19.34
N LYS A 518 -8.16 11.41 20.36
CA LYS A 518 -7.43 11.04 21.60
C LYS A 518 -8.09 9.90 22.37
N ASN A 519 -9.39 9.67 22.19
CA ASN A 519 -10.08 8.51 22.78
C ASN A 519 -9.68 7.18 22.12
N PHE A 520 -8.95 7.20 21.00
CA PHE A 520 -8.41 6.01 20.37
C PHE A 520 -6.88 6.02 20.36
N VAL A 521 -6.28 7.17 20.06
CA VAL A 521 -4.83 7.37 19.98
C VAL A 521 -4.42 8.55 20.87
N ASP A 522 -4.19 8.26 22.16
CA ASP A 522 -3.52 9.20 23.05
C ASP A 522 -2.01 9.00 22.97
N ILE A 523 -1.28 10.02 22.50
CA ILE A 523 0.18 9.96 22.37
C ILE A 523 0.87 9.73 23.73
N LYS A 524 0.22 10.06 24.85
CA LYS A 524 0.75 9.80 26.19
C LYS A 524 0.80 8.30 26.52
N ASN A 525 0.10 7.45 25.77
CA ASN A 525 0.24 5.99 25.85
C ASN A 525 1.43 5.45 25.04
N PHE A 526 2.24 6.35 24.46
CA PHE A 526 3.48 6.07 23.75
C PHE A 526 4.66 6.85 24.36
N PRO A 527 4.99 6.63 25.64
CA PRO A 527 6.01 7.40 26.32
C PRO A 527 7.40 7.23 25.69
N LEU A 528 8.20 8.28 25.79
CA LEU A 528 9.60 8.24 25.36
C LEU A 528 10.42 7.46 26.37
N SER A 529 11.20 6.49 25.87
CA SER A 529 12.07 5.69 26.74
C SER A 529 13.08 6.58 27.49
N ASN A 530 13.39 6.19 28.72
CA ASN A 530 14.43 6.80 29.53
C ASN A 530 15.73 5.97 29.54
N THR A 531 15.81 4.87 28.79
CA THR A 531 16.96 3.96 28.80
C THR A 531 17.45 3.56 27.40
N PHE A 532 16.62 3.61 26.37
CA PHE A 532 17.00 3.23 24.99
C PHE A 532 16.53 4.22 23.92
N ASP A 533 17.14 4.18 22.73
CA ASP A 533 16.72 4.99 21.57
C ASP A 533 15.47 4.38 20.91
N ILE A 534 14.44 5.19 20.70
CA ILE A 534 13.13 4.74 20.16
C ILE A 534 13.14 4.48 18.64
N VAL A 535 14.27 4.67 17.95
CA VAL A 535 14.42 4.42 16.51
C VAL A 535 15.60 3.50 16.22
N LYS A 536 16.73 3.73 16.89
CA LYS A 536 17.99 3.01 16.69
C LYS A 536 18.11 1.89 17.72
N ARG A 537 18.42 0.69 17.23
CA ARG A 537 18.66 -0.47 18.09
C ARG A 537 19.98 -0.34 18.82
N ASP A 538 20.09 -1.02 19.95
CA ASP A 538 21.36 -1.29 20.63
C ASP A 538 22.06 -0.02 21.18
N ILE A 539 21.28 1.05 21.44
CA ILE A 539 21.75 2.27 22.11
C ILE A 539 21.18 2.30 23.53
N HIS A 540 22.09 2.35 24.51
CA HIS A 540 21.78 2.57 25.93
C HIS A 540 22.20 3.99 26.32
N TYR A 541 21.33 4.71 27.02
CA TYR A 541 21.64 6.02 27.59
C TYR A 541 22.09 5.91 29.03
N ALA A 542 23.07 6.73 29.43
CA ALA A 542 23.62 6.68 30.78
C ALA A 542 22.65 7.26 31.82
N THR A 543 21.79 8.19 31.41
CA THR A 543 20.81 8.84 32.29
C THR A 543 19.44 9.02 31.64
N PRO A 544 18.35 9.04 32.44
CA PRO A 544 17.01 9.32 31.94
C PRO A 544 16.85 10.65 31.20
N ASP A 545 17.58 11.68 31.60
CA ASP A 545 17.51 13.01 30.96
C ASP A 545 18.19 13.02 29.60
N GLU A 546 19.34 12.34 29.46
CA GLU A 546 19.99 12.13 28.17
C GLU A 546 19.06 11.40 27.20
N ALA A 547 18.42 10.32 27.67
CA ALA A 547 17.45 9.57 26.89
C ALA A 547 16.26 10.42 26.46
N LYS A 548 15.68 11.22 27.38
CA LYS A 548 14.57 12.13 27.07
C LYS A 548 14.95 13.12 25.96
N ILE A 549 16.11 13.76 26.06
CA ILE A 549 16.59 14.72 25.06
C ILE A 549 16.77 14.03 23.70
N ALA A 550 17.42 12.87 23.69
CA ALA A 550 17.69 12.14 22.45
C ALA A 550 16.39 11.64 21.79
N ASN A 551 15.48 11.05 22.56
CA ASN A 551 14.21 10.53 22.05
C ASN A 551 13.23 11.64 21.64
N THR A 552 13.25 12.79 22.32
CA THR A 552 12.51 13.99 21.87
C THR A 552 13.05 14.47 20.52
N LYS A 553 14.37 14.46 20.33
CA LYS A 553 14.99 14.79 19.04
C LYS A 553 14.59 13.78 17.95
N GLN A 554 14.48 12.49 18.27
CA GLN A 554 13.99 11.48 17.32
C GLN A 554 12.51 11.75 16.93
N MET A 555 11.63 12.03 17.90
CA MET A 555 10.23 12.38 17.63
C MET A 555 10.11 13.62 16.77
N ASN A 556 10.80 14.71 17.14
CA ASN A 556 10.84 15.93 16.33
C ASN A 556 11.36 15.61 14.93
N SER A 557 12.44 14.84 14.82
CA SER A 557 12.99 14.46 13.53
C SER A 557 11.96 13.78 12.62
N VAL A 558 11.08 12.95 13.17
CA VAL A 558 10.08 12.21 12.39
C VAL A 558 8.85 13.06 12.06
N TYR A 559 8.39 13.89 13.01
CA TYR A 559 7.08 14.55 12.92
C TYR A 559 7.12 16.08 12.81
N GLU A 560 8.29 16.72 12.74
CA GLU A 560 8.47 18.19 12.71
C GLU A 560 7.41 18.90 11.86
N PHE A 561 7.28 18.54 10.57
CA PHE A 561 6.33 19.19 9.67
C PHE A 561 4.87 18.79 9.93
N PHE A 562 4.61 17.57 10.42
CA PHE A 562 3.25 17.17 10.81
C PHE A 562 2.78 17.92 12.05
N VAL A 563 3.65 18.10 13.04
CA VAL A 563 3.41 18.94 14.23
C VAL A 563 3.15 20.38 13.80
N ALA A 564 3.99 20.94 12.92
CA ALA A 564 3.83 22.31 12.45
C ALA A 564 2.48 22.53 11.72
N SER A 565 1.99 21.52 10.99
CA SER A 565 0.69 21.57 10.33
C SER A 565 -0.52 21.28 11.25
N GLY A 566 -0.29 20.90 12.52
CA GLY A 566 -1.35 20.47 13.44
C GLY A 566 -1.90 19.05 13.17
N SER A 567 -1.27 18.29 12.27
CA SER A 567 -1.69 16.91 11.94
C SER A 567 -1.17 15.85 12.91
N PHE A 568 -0.28 16.21 13.83
CA PHE A 568 0.25 15.31 14.84
C PHE A 568 0.33 16.01 16.21
N PRO A 569 0.15 15.27 17.33
CA PRO A 569 0.22 15.84 18.67
C PRO A 569 1.51 16.63 18.94
N ALA A 570 1.37 17.76 19.64
CA ALA A 570 2.46 18.70 19.84
C ALA A 570 3.52 18.16 20.83
N PRO A 571 4.78 18.64 20.78
CA PRO A 571 5.86 18.16 21.65
C PRO A 571 5.56 18.22 23.15
N LYS A 572 4.73 19.17 23.59
CA LYS A 572 4.28 19.27 24.99
C LYS A 572 3.44 18.08 25.48
N GLU A 573 2.93 17.25 24.57
CA GLU A 573 2.15 16.06 24.89
C GLU A 573 3.02 14.80 24.92
N TRP A 574 4.29 14.87 24.49
CA TRP A 574 5.21 13.74 24.46
C TRP A 574 5.89 13.58 25.82
N ILE A 575 5.32 12.74 26.65
CA ILE A 575 5.82 12.46 27.99
C ILE A 575 6.93 11.39 27.95
N ASP A 576 7.87 11.44 28.89
CA ASP A 576 8.87 10.38 29.05
C ASP A 576 8.37 9.26 29.98
N MET A 577 9.11 8.16 30.06
CA MET A 577 8.69 7.01 30.86
C MET A 577 8.52 7.36 32.35
N ARG A 578 9.38 8.20 32.93
CA ARG A 578 9.23 8.67 34.32
C ARG A 578 7.88 9.36 34.55
N GLU A 579 7.49 10.28 33.67
CA GLU A 579 6.20 10.97 33.76
C GLU A 579 5.03 10.01 33.50
N PHE A 580 5.18 9.05 32.57
CA PHE A 580 4.16 8.03 32.35
C PHE A 580 3.90 7.17 33.58
N LEU A 581 4.95 6.75 34.28
CA LEU A 581 4.85 5.89 35.46
C LEU A 581 4.15 6.57 36.66
N THR A 582 4.06 7.91 36.69
CA THR A 582 3.35 8.65 37.75
C THR A 582 1.89 8.96 37.42
N ARG A 583 1.42 8.66 36.20
CA ARG A 583 0.02 8.90 35.79
C ARG A 583 -0.97 8.16 36.68
N THR A 584 -2.11 8.76 36.94
CA THR A 584 -3.29 8.08 37.49
C THR A 584 -4.40 8.08 36.44
N LYS A 585 -5.37 7.18 36.58
CA LYS A 585 -6.59 7.18 35.74
C LYS A 585 -7.32 8.52 35.78
#